data_AF-A0A2P5VL27-F1
#
_entry.id   AF-A0A2P5VL27-F1
#
_cell.length_a   1.000
_cell.length_b   1.000
_cell.length_c   1.000
_cell.angle_alpha   90.00
_cell.angle_beta   90.00
_cell.angle_gamma   90.00
#
_symmetry.space_group_name_H-M   'P 1'
#
loop_
_entity.id
_entity.type
_entity.pdbx_description
1 polymer ?
#
loop_
_entity_poly.entity_id
_entity_poly.type
_entity_poly.pdbx_seq_one_letter_code
_entity_poly.pdbx_strand_id
1 'polypeptide(L)'
;MVQFVRRLQKYILWKLVGPFAFFLLSLTGVIWLMQSLRFVDLIINKGLSASYFGQLTLLVLPGVLNIILPIALFAAVLYVYNNLDGDSEI
;
A
#
# COMPACT_ATOMS: atom_id res chain seq x y z
N MET A 1 7.89 23.00 -26.33
CA MET A 1 7.28 21.66 -26.20
C MET A 1 7.77 20.87 -24.99
N VAL A 2 9.08 20.62 -24.84
CA VAL A 2 9.65 19.75 -23.78
C VAL A 2 9.34 20.21 -22.34
N GLN A 3 9.26 21.52 -22.10
CA GLN A 3 8.95 22.11 -20.78
C GLN A 3 7.51 21.85 -20.31
N PHE A 4 6.57 21.67 -21.23
CA PHE A 4 5.16 21.40 -20.92
C PHE A 4 4.98 19.95 -20.45
N VAL A 5 5.57 19.00 -21.18
CA VAL A 5 5.52 17.56 -20.87
C VAL A 5 6.08 17.28 -19.47
N ARG A 6 7.20 17.92 -19.08
CA ARG A 6 7.78 17.75 -17.74
C ARG A 6 6.87 18.23 -16.61
N ARG A 7 6.12 19.32 -16.81
CA ARG A 7 5.20 19.85 -15.80
C ARG A 7 3.99 18.94 -15.61
N LEU A 8 3.42 18.44 -16.70
CA LEU A 8 2.31 17.49 -16.66
C LEU A 8 2.71 16.17 -15.98
N GLN A 9 3.88 15.62 -16.31
CA GLN A 9 4.41 14.42 -15.64
C GLN A 9 4.57 14.63 -14.13
N LYS A 10 5.11 15.77 -13.70
CA LYS A 10 5.29 16.09 -12.29
C LYS A 10 3.96 16.25 -11.55
N TYR A 11 2.96 16.83 -12.23
CA TYR A 11 1.61 16.99 -11.70
C TYR A 11 0.91 15.65 -11.52
N ILE A 12 0.93 14.79 -12.54
CA ILE A 12 0.33 13.45 -12.48
C ILE A 12 1.02 12.60 -11.40
N LEU A 13 2.37 12.65 -11.31
CA LEU A 13 3.10 11.94 -10.25
C LEU A 13 2.68 12.42 -8.86
N TRP A 14 2.52 13.73 -8.65
CA TRP A 14 2.04 14.27 -7.38
C TRP A 14 0.60 13.86 -7.07
N LYS A 15 -0.30 13.88 -8.07
CA LYS A 15 -1.67 13.37 -7.93
C LYS A 15 -1.69 11.86 -7.59
N LEU A 16 -0.69 11.08 -8.03
CA LEU A 16 -0.60 9.64 -7.76
C LEU A 16 -0.21 9.30 -6.32
N VAL A 17 0.61 10.14 -5.66
CA VAL A 17 1.14 9.84 -4.31
C VAL A 17 0.05 9.68 -3.28
N GLY A 18 -0.98 10.54 -3.31
CA GLY A 18 -2.09 10.49 -2.36
C GLY A 18 -2.88 9.18 -2.41
N PRO A 19 -3.47 8.83 -3.56
CA PRO A 19 -4.18 7.56 -3.75
C PRO A 19 -3.29 6.34 -3.50
N PHE A 20 -2.02 6.39 -3.94
CA PHE A 20 -1.07 5.32 -3.68
C PHE A 20 -0.85 5.08 -2.19
N ALA A 21 -0.59 6.14 -1.42
CA ALA A 21 -0.44 6.02 0.03
C ALA A 21 -1.72 5.51 0.70
N PHE A 22 -2.90 5.95 0.24
CA PHE A 22 -4.19 5.48 0.74
C PHE A 22 -4.38 3.99 0.52
N PHE A 23 -4.25 3.51 -0.72
CA PHE A 23 -4.40 2.08 -1.03
C PHE A 23 -3.35 1.23 -0.35
N LEU A 24 -2.10 1.70 -0.29
CA LEU A 24 -1.01 1.01 0.39
C LEU A 24 -1.33 0.83 1.88
N LEU A 25 -1.75 1.89 2.57
CA LEU A 25 -2.09 1.85 3.99
C LEU A 25 -3.34 1.00 4.27
N SER A 26 -4.39 1.12 3.46
CA SER A 26 -5.62 0.33 3.61
C SER A 26 -5.35 -1.17 3.42
N LEU A 27 -4.68 -1.56 2.33
CA LEU A 27 -4.35 -2.97 2.05
C LEU A 27 -3.40 -3.53 3.11
N THR A 28 -2.39 -2.74 3.50
CA THR A 28 -1.45 -3.15 4.56
C THR A 28 -2.18 -3.31 5.89
N GLY A 29 -3.09 -2.40 6.25
CA GLY A 29 -3.86 -2.47 7.49
C GLY A 29 -4.77 -3.70 7.56
N VAL A 30 -5.46 -4.03 6.46
CA VAL A 30 -6.30 -5.24 6.38
C VAL A 30 -5.45 -6.50 6.58
N ILE A 31 -4.34 -6.62 5.85
CA ILE A 31 -3.45 -7.79 5.95
C ILE A 31 -2.81 -7.87 7.34
N TRP A 32 -2.43 -6.73 7.91
CA TRP A 32 -1.84 -6.66 9.24
C TRP A 32 -2.81 -7.13 10.32
N LEU A 33 -4.08 -6.72 10.26
CA LEU A 33 -5.12 -7.19 11.18
C LEU A 33 -5.32 -8.71 11.08
N MET A 34 -5.42 -9.25 9.86
CA MET A 34 -5.56 -10.70 9.65
C MET A 34 -4.34 -11.48 10.17
N GLN A 35 -3.13 -10.96 9.96
CA GLN A 35 -1.90 -11.59 10.45
C GLN A 35 -1.74 -11.47 11.97
N SER A 36 -2.17 -10.36 12.57
CA SER A 36 -2.12 -10.14 14.02
C SER A 36 -2.91 -11.21 14.76
N LEU A 37 -4.10 -11.60 14.26
CA LEU A 37 -4.90 -12.67 14.87
C LEU A 37 -4.14 -14.01 14.87
N ARG A 38 -3.53 -14.38 13.75
CA ARG A 38 -2.73 -15.62 13.64
C ARG A 38 -1.52 -15.62 14.57
N PHE A 39 -0.91 -14.46 14.77
CA PHE A 39 0.20 -14.34 15.70
C PHE A 39 -0.25 -14.40 17.17
N VAL A 40 -1.42 -13.84 17.51
CA VAL A 40 -2.03 -13.99 18.84
C VAL A 40 -2.35 -15.46 19.12
N ASP A 41 -2.90 -16.19 18.13
CA ASP A 41 -3.11 -17.64 18.24
C ASP A 41 -1.82 -18.41 18.48
N LEU A 42 -0.70 -18.00 17.86
CA LEU A 42 0.61 -18.60 18.09
C LEU A 42 1.15 -18.31 19.50
N ILE A 43 0.92 -17.12 20.04
CA ILE A 43 1.34 -16.76 21.41
C ILE A 43 0.55 -17.60 22.42
N ILE A 44 -0.77 -17.66 22.28
CA ILE A 44 -1.67 -18.35 23.23
C ILE A 44 -1.47 -19.87 23.18
N ASN A 45 -1.35 -20.46 21.97
CA ASN A 45 -1.27 -21.93 21.83
C ASN A 45 0.14 -22.51 21.95
N LYS A 46 1.21 -21.73 21.71
CA LYS A 46 2.59 -22.24 21.72
C LYS A 46 3.49 -21.65 22.82
N GLY A 47 3.00 -20.72 23.64
CA GLY A 47 3.79 -20.09 24.71
C GLY A 47 4.91 -19.18 24.21
N LEU A 48 4.81 -18.68 22.97
CA LEU A 48 5.81 -17.78 22.38
C LEU A 48 5.74 -16.39 23.04
N SER A 49 6.90 -15.87 23.46
CA SER A 49 7.00 -14.51 24.01
C SER A 49 6.54 -13.45 23.00
N ALA A 50 5.79 -12.45 23.47
CA ALA A 50 5.35 -11.28 22.69
C ALA A 50 6.51 -10.53 22.00
N SER A 51 7.76 -10.68 22.48
CA SER A 51 8.95 -10.13 21.82
C SER A 51 9.27 -10.79 20.46
N TYR A 52 8.95 -12.07 20.27
CA TYR A 52 9.14 -12.75 18.98
C TYR A 52 8.14 -12.29 17.92
N PHE A 53 6.98 -11.76 18.33
CA PHE A 53 5.99 -11.16 17.43
C PHE A 53 6.60 -10.01 16.63
N GLY A 54 7.35 -9.12 17.28
CA GLY A 54 7.98 -7.97 16.64
C GLY A 54 9.00 -8.38 15.57
N GLN A 55 9.84 -9.38 15.88
CA GLN A 55 10.83 -9.90 14.93
C GLN A 55 10.17 -10.63 13.74
N LEU A 56 9.15 -11.46 13.99
CA LEU A 56 8.41 -12.14 12.94
C LEU A 56 7.65 -11.14 12.05
N THR A 57 7.05 -10.10 12.63
CA THR A 57 6.37 -9.04 11.89
C THR A 57 7.33 -8.30 10.96
N LEU A 58 8.54 -7.97 11.44
CA LEU A 58 9.60 -7.37 10.63
C LEU A 58 10.06 -8.27 9.48
N LEU A 59 10.13 -9.58 9.69
CA LEU A 59 10.53 -10.55 8.67
C LEU A 59 9.43 -10.77 7.61
N VAL A 60 8.16 -10.66 8.01
CA VAL A 60 6.98 -10.83 7.14
C VAL A 60 6.66 -9.56 6.34
N LEU A 61 6.92 -8.38 6.91
CA LEU A 61 6.74 -7.07 6.27
C LEU A 61 7.30 -6.97 4.84
N PRO A 62 8.55 -7.36 4.53
CA PRO A 62 9.07 -7.28 3.16
C PRO A 62 8.35 -8.21 2.18
N GLY A 63 7.92 -9.40 2.63
CA GLY A 63 7.13 -10.32 1.79
C GLY A 63 5.74 -9.76 1.47
N VAL A 64 5.09 -9.15 2.47
CA VAL A 64 3.79 -8.50 2.32
C VAL A 64 3.90 -7.28 1.41
N LEU A 65 4.90 -6.43 1.59
CA LEU A 65 5.13 -5.27 0.73
C LEU A 65 5.37 -5.63 -0.73
N ASN A 66 6.11 -6.71 -1.02
CA ASN A 66 6.32 -7.17 -2.40
C ASN A 66 5.02 -7.51 -3.13
N ILE A 67 4.00 -8.00 -2.42
CA ILE A 67 2.70 -8.35 -3.00
C ILE A 67 1.80 -7.11 -3.06
N ILE A 68 1.78 -6.30 -1.99
CA ILE A 68 0.89 -5.14 -1.90
C ILE A 68 1.34 -4.01 -2.83
N LEU A 69 2.64 -3.76 -2.99
CA LEU A 69 3.16 -2.66 -3.80
C LEU A 69 2.58 -2.62 -5.23
N PRO A 70 2.63 -3.69 -6.04
CA PRO A 70 2.07 -3.66 -7.40
C PRO A 70 0.54 -3.50 -7.39
N ILE A 71 -0.16 -4.06 -6.40
CA ILE A 71 -1.63 -3.95 -6.30
C ILE A 71 -2.04 -2.51 -5.93
N ALA A 72 -1.38 -1.93 -4.94
CA ALA A 72 -1.62 -0.56 -4.50
C ALA A 72 -1.28 0.45 -5.61
N LEU A 73 -0.20 0.21 -6.36
CA LEU A 73 0.20 1.04 -7.49
C LEU A 73 -0.81 0.95 -8.62
N PHE A 74 -1.28 -0.26 -8.95
CA PHE A 74 -2.34 -0.46 -9.95
C PHE A 74 -3.66 0.23 -9.55
N ALA A 75 -4.10 0.06 -8.30
CA ALA A 75 -5.30 0.70 -7.79
C ALA A 75 -5.19 2.24 -7.81
N ALA A 76 -4.03 2.78 -7.43
CA ALA A 76 -3.77 4.21 -7.45
C ALA A 76 -3.79 4.79 -8.87
N VAL A 77 -3.19 4.09 -9.84
CA VAL A 77 -3.22 4.50 -11.26
C VAL A 77 -4.64 4.49 -11.80
N LEU A 78 -5.42 3.43 -11.54
CA LEU A 78 -6.82 3.36 -11.96
C LEU A 78 -7.66 4.49 -11.34
N TYR A 79 -7.45 4.77 -10.05
CA TYR A 79 -8.15 5.85 -9.37
C TYR A 79 -7.81 7.22 -9.96
N VAL A 80 -6.54 7.53 -10.18
CA VAL A 80 -6.12 8.80 -10.80
C VAL A 80 -6.62 8.91 -12.23
N TYR A 81 -6.56 7.83 -13.01
CA TYR A 81 -7.10 7.81 -14.37
C TYR A 81 -8.60 8.10 -14.38
N ASN A 82 -9.37 7.40 -13.53
CA ASN A 82 -10.81 7.62 -13.43
C ASN A 82 -11.17 9.02 -12.91
N ASN A 83 -10.37 9.57 -11.99
CA ASN A 83 -10.54 10.93 -11.50
C ASN A 83 -10.23 11.98 -12.57
N LEU A 84 -9.22 11.75 -13.42
CA LEU A 84 -8.90 12.61 -14.56
C LEU A 84 -9.97 12.56 -15.66
N ASP A 85 -10.55 11.38 -15.92
CA ASP A 85 -11.70 11.21 -16.83
C ASP A 85 -12.95 11.93 -16.31
N GLY A 86 -13.18 11.88 -14.99
CA GLY A 86 -14.34 12.50 -14.33
C GLY A 86 -14.31 14.03 -14.27
N ASP A 87 -13.11 14.63 -14.26
CA ASP A 87 -12.93 16.08 -14.20
C ASP A 87 -13.17 16.79 -15.55
N SER A 88 -13.42 16.06 -16.66
CA SER A 88 -13.68 16.65 -18.00
C SER A 88 -12.64 17.71 -18.42
N GLU A 89 -11.35 17.47 -18.11
CA GLU A 89 -10.21 18.23 -18.69
C GLU A 89 -9.70 17.60 -20.01
N ILE A 90 -10.38 16.56 -20.51
CA ILE A 90 -10.24 16.04 -21.88
C ILE A 90 -11.41 16.46 -22.76
#